data_AF-A0A6N6N1K3-F1
#
_entry.id   AF-A0A6N6N1K3-F1
#
_cell.length_a   1.000
_cell.length_b   1.000
_cell.length_c   1.000
_cell.angle_alpha   90.00
_cell.angle_beta   90.00
_cell.angle_gamma   90.00
#
_symmetry.space_group_name_H-M   'P 1'
#
loop_
_entity.id
_entity.type
_entity.pdbx_description
1 polymer ?
#
loop_
_entity_poly.entity_id
_entity_poly.type
_entity_poly.pdbx_seq_one_letter_code
_entity_poly.pdbx_strand_id
1 'polypeptide(L)'
;MTTDSRKAHHRALVINVLLILAAVALLFLFFSMNLFQGGGDLFNKEAARKLHFKGDVSFRDMSVKQRTHLAKILNKYEQALERVEVVVSKQDSYAELQKGTQMLYEIRIRLQGGGRMSSPVRRTTWERLGKDVAAKVDKDLKGYAAMHGGRLKTGSGNLIINSM
;
A
#
# COMPACT_ATOMS: atom_id res chain seq x y z
N MET A 1 -15.92 -12.63 -67.02
CA MET A 1 -14.97 -11.86 -66.17
C MET A 1 -15.70 -11.33 -64.93
N THR A 2 -15.89 -12.14 -63.88
CA THR A 2 -16.56 -11.67 -62.63
C THR A 2 -16.03 -12.34 -61.36
N THR A 3 -15.09 -13.28 -61.47
CA THR A 3 -14.60 -14.10 -60.34
C THR A 3 -13.50 -13.44 -59.51
N ASP A 4 -12.83 -12.40 -60.01
CA ASP A 4 -11.73 -11.73 -59.27
C ASP A 4 -12.20 -10.73 -58.20
N SER A 5 -13.33 -10.05 -58.42
CA SER A 5 -13.83 -9.02 -57.49
C SER A 5 -14.26 -9.60 -56.13
N ARG A 6 -14.89 -10.79 -56.12
CA ARG A 6 -15.30 -11.46 -54.86
C ARG A 6 -14.11 -11.93 -54.04
N LYS A 7 -13.03 -12.41 -54.68
CA LYS A 7 -11.80 -12.85 -53.99
C LYS A 7 -11.07 -11.66 -53.34
N ALA A 8 -11.02 -10.52 -54.02
CA ALA A 8 -10.44 -9.29 -53.48
C ALA A 8 -11.22 -8.77 -52.25
N HIS A 9 -12.55 -8.82 -52.30
CA HIS A 9 -13.40 -8.39 -51.18
C HIS A 9 -13.32 -9.32 -49.97
N HIS A 10 -13.28 -10.64 -50.20
CA HIS A 10 -13.04 -11.62 -49.12
C HIS A 10 -11.65 -11.47 -48.50
N ARG A 11 -10.62 -11.20 -49.31
CA ARG A 11 -9.26 -10.96 -48.80
C ARG A 11 -9.20 -9.70 -47.93
N ALA A 12 -9.89 -8.63 -48.33
CA ALA A 12 -10.00 -7.40 -47.54
C ALA A 12 -10.74 -7.63 -46.21
N LEU A 13 -11.85 -8.40 -46.21
CA LEU A 13 -12.56 -8.78 -45.00
C LEU A 13 -11.68 -9.60 -44.04
N VAL A 14 -10.94 -10.59 -44.57
CA VAL A 14 -10.03 -11.41 -43.76
C VAL A 14 -8.90 -10.57 -43.16
N ILE A 15 -8.33 -9.63 -43.92
CA ILE A 15 -7.29 -8.71 -43.43
C ILE A 15 -7.84 -7.81 -42.32
N ASN A 16 -9.04 -7.26 -42.49
CA ASN A 16 -9.66 -6.40 -41.48
C ASN A 16 -9.95 -7.18 -40.18
N VAL A 17 -10.47 -8.41 -40.29
CA VAL A 17 -10.71 -9.27 -39.12
C VAL A 17 -9.40 -9.64 -38.41
N LEU A 18 -8.34 -9.95 -39.16
CA LEU A 18 -7.01 -10.20 -38.58
C LEU A 18 -6.43 -8.98 -37.88
N LEU A 19 -6.61 -7.78 -38.44
CA LEU A 19 -6.18 -6.53 -37.82
C LEU A 19 -6.94 -6.24 -36.53
N ILE A 20 -8.25 -6.49 -36.50
CA ILE A 20 -9.07 -6.36 -35.28
C ILE A 20 -8.59 -7.35 -34.21
N LEU A 21 -8.35 -8.62 -34.58
CA LEU A 21 -7.84 -9.63 -33.66
C LEU A 21 -6.46 -9.27 -33.11
N ALA A 22 -5.57 -8.76 -33.97
CA ALA A 22 -4.25 -8.28 -33.54
C ALA A 22 -4.36 -7.07 -32.59
N ALA A 23 -5.26 -6.12 -32.86
CA ALA A 23 -5.51 -4.99 -31.98
C ALA A 23 -6.07 -5.43 -30.61
N VAL A 24 -7.01 -6.38 -30.59
CA VAL A 24 -7.56 -6.96 -29.35
C VAL A 24 -6.48 -7.71 -28.57
N ALA A 25 -5.63 -8.49 -29.26
CA ALA A 25 -4.52 -9.20 -28.62
C ALA A 25 -3.48 -8.23 -28.03
N LEU A 26 -3.16 -7.14 -28.74
CA LEU A 26 -2.28 -6.09 -28.24
C LEU A 26 -2.88 -5.35 -27.04
N LEU A 27 -4.18 -5.04 -27.07
CA LEU A 27 -4.87 -4.47 -25.91
C LEU A 27 -4.86 -5.44 -24.74
N PHE A 28 -5.12 -6.73 -24.96
CA PHE A 28 -5.07 -7.74 -23.91
C PHE A 28 -3.68 -7.88 -23.30
N LEU A 29 -2.62 -7.88 -24.13
CA LEU A 29 -1.23 -7.87 -23.65
C LEU A 29 -0.88 -6.58 -22.91
N PHE A 30 -1.34 -5.42 -23.39
CA PHE A 30 -1.13 -4.14 -22.73
C PHE A 30 -1.83 -4.08 -21.38
N PHE A 31 -3.09 -4.54 -21.28
CA PHE A 31 -3.83 -4.63 -20.02
C PHE A 31 -3.25 -5.71 -19.10
N SER A 32 -2.77 -6.83 -19.63
CA SER A 32 -2.10 -7.88 -18.83
C SER A 32 -0.79 -7.38 -18.24
N MET A 33 0.06 -6.73 -19.03
CA MET A 33 1.31 -6.14 -18.53
C MET A 33 1.06 -5.02 -17.52
N ASN A 34 0.03 -4.20 -17.72
CA ASN A 34 -0.32 -3.14 -16.76
C ASN A 34 -0.98 -3.71 -15.48
N LEU A 35 -1.70 -4.83 -15.56
CA LEU A 35 -2.17 -5.56 -14.38
C LEU A 35 -1.02 -6.20 -13.59
N PHE A 36 0.02 -6.70 -14.26
CA PHE A 36 1.15 -7.35 -13.60
C PHE A 36 2.24 -6.37 -13.12
N GLN A 37 2.40 -5.19 -13.73
CA GLN A 37 3.15 -4.07 -13.14
C GLN A 37 2.32 -3.30 -12.08
N GLY A 38 1.00 -3.47 -12.09
CA GLY A 38 0.04 -2.89 -11.18
C GLY A 38 -0.39 -3.81 -10.03
N GLY A 39 0.54 -4.54 -9.41
CA GLY A 39 0.29 -5.26 -8.13
C GLY A 39 -0.02 -4.34 -6.93
N GLY A 40 -0.64 -3.19 -7.17
CA GLY A 40 -0.91 -2.09 -6.24
C GLY A 40 -2.37 -1.67 -6.14
N ASP A 41 -3.33 -2.43 -6.69
CA ASP A 41 -4.77 -2.08 -6.66
C ASP A 41 -5.45 -2.21 -5.29
N LEU A 42 -4.72 -2.68 -4.26
CA LEU A 42 -5.24 -2.73 -2.88
C LEU A 42 -4.82 -1.53 -2.04
N PHE A 43 -4.04 -0.59 -2.58
CA PHE A 43 -3.61 0.59 -1.85
C PHE A 43 -4.28 1.83 -2.45
N ASN A 44 -5.33 2.32 -1.79
CA ASN A 44 -5.96 3.57 -2.18
C ASN A 44 -4.86 4.66 -2.20
N LYS A 45 -4.70 5.35 -3.33
CA LYS A 45 -3.64 6.38 -3.50
C LYS A 45 -3.72 7.45 -2.41
N GLU A 46 -4.85 7.60 -1.75
CA GLU A 46 -5.07 8.55 -0.67
C GLU A 46 -4.57 8.05 0.69
N ALA A 47 -4.90 6.84 1.13
CA ALA A 47 -4.27 6.19 2.29
C ALA A 47 -2.73 6.09 2.14
N ALA A 48 -2.25 5.85 0.92
CA ALA A 48 -0.83 5.85 0.59
C ALA A 48 -0.14 7.18 0.87
N ARG A 49 -0.81 8.30 0.54
CA ARG A 49 -0.30 9.66 0.75
C ARG A 49 -0.21 10.04 2.23
N LYS A 50 -0.98 9.36 3.08
CA LYS A 50 -0.98 9.59 4.54
C LYS A 50 0.13 8.82 5.27
N LEU A 51 0.79 7.87 4.61
CA LEU A 51 1.86 7.05 5.18
C LEU A 51 3.24 7.63 4.84
N HIS A 52 4.00 7.96 5.87
CA HIS A 52 5.35 8.50 5.75
C HIS A 52 6.34 7.53 6.40
N PHE A 53 7.24 6.95 5.61
CA PHE A 53 8.37 6.17 6.13
C PHE A 53 9.61 7.06 6.24
N LYS A 54 10.31 6.97 7.37
CA LYS A 54 11.58 7.68 7.61
C LYS A 54 12.61 6.75 8.24
N GLY A 55 13.88 7.08 8.06
CA GLY A 55 15.02 6.37 8.64
C GLY A 55 15.75 5.50 7.62
N ASP A 56 16.31 4.39 8.08
CA ASP A 56 17.26 3.55 7.31
C ASP A 56 16.60 2.71 6.21
N VAL A 57 15.27 2.61 6.23
CA VAL A 57 14.47 1.87 5.26
C VAL A 57 13.26 2.68 4.83
N SER A 58 12.97 2.59 3.54
CA SER A 58 11.83 3.22 2.90
C SER A 58 10.71 2.22 2.63
N PHE A 59 9.51 2.74 2.35
CA PHE A 59 8.37 1.93 1.90
C PHE A 59 8.65 1.18 0.58
N ARG A 60 9.58 1.67 -0.24
CA ARG A 60 9.94 1.06 -1.53
C ARG A 60 10.76 -0.21 -1.33
N ASP A 61 11.58 -0.25 -0.28
CA ASP A 61 12.43 -1.39 0.05
C ASP A 61 11.63 -2.59 0.55
N MET A 62 10.41 -2.35 1.06
CA MET A 62 9.53 -3.40 1.55
C MET A 62 9.09 -4.38 0.46
N SER A 63 8.83 -5.62 0.85
CA SER A 63 8.17 -6.58 -0.04
C SER A 63 6.72 -6.18 -0.34
N VAL A 64 6.17 -6.67 -1.45
CA VAL A 64 4.75 -6.48 -1.80
C VAL A 64 3.83 -6.94 -0.67
N LYS A 65 4.12 -8.10 -0.05
CA LYS A 65 3.34 -8.65 1.06
C LYS A 65 3.27 -7.68 2.26
N GLN A 66 4.39 -7.05 2.61
CA GLN A 66 4.43 -6.08 3.70
C GLN A 66 3.63 -4.82 3.38
N ARG A 67 3.79 -4.30 2.17
CA ARG A 67 3.00 -3.15 1.70
C ARG A 67 1.50 -3.46 1.73
N THR A 68 1.08 -4.64 1.30
CA THR A 68 -0.33 -5.07 1.31
C THR A 68 -0.89 -5.16 2.73
N HIS A 69 -0.12 -5.65 3.70
CA HIS A 69 -0.56 -5.67 5.10
C HIS A 69 -0.74 -4.26 5.68
N LEU A 70 0.20 -3.35 5.41
CA LEU A 70 0.10 -1.96 5.82
C LEU A 70 -1.09 -1.27 5.14
N ALA A 71 -1.23 -1.46 3.83
CA ALA A 71 -2.32 -0.95 3.03
C ALA A 71 -3.69 -1.30 3.60
N LYS A 72 -3.89 -2.58 3.91
CA LYS A 72 -5.15 -3.08 4.46
C LYS A 72 -5.57 -2.34 5.73
N ILE A 73 -4.62 -2.09 6.64
CA ILE A 73 -4.92 -1.39 7.90
C ILE A 73 -5.09 0.11 7.69
N LEU A 74 -4.28 0.75 6.85
CA LEU A 74 -4.41 2.18 6.60
C LEU A 74 -5.72 2.53 5.89
N ASN A 75 -6.13 1.74 4.90
CA ASN A 75 -7.41 1.92 4.21
C ASN A 75 -8.60 1.76 5.17
N LYS A 76 -8.54 0.80 6.11
CA LYS A 76 -9.57 0.59 7.13
C LYS A 76 -9.85 1.84 7.98
N TYR A 77 -8.84 2.68 8.18
CA TYR A 77 -8.91 3.88 9.01
C TYR A 77 -8.74 5.19 8.23
N GLU A 78 -8.84 5.14 6.90
CA GLU A 78 -8.49 6.26 6.01
C GLU A 78 -9.19 7.56 6.38
N GLN A 79 -10.48 7.51 6.72
CA GLN A 79 -11.28 8.69 7.08
C GLN A 79 -10.86 9.34 8.39
N ALA A 80 -10.31 8.56 9.33
CA ALA A 80 -9.87 9.07 10.64
C ALA A 80 -8.40 9.51 10.63
N LEU A 81 -7.59 9.02 9.69
CA LEU A 81 -6.16 9.29 9.62
C LEU A 81 -5.89 10.61 8.87
N GLU A 82 -5.03 11.44 9.47
CA GLU A 82 -4.38 12.58 8.82
C GLU A 82 -2.98 12.18 8.35
N ARG A 83 -2.19 11.57 9.23
CA ARG A 83 -0.82 11.12 8.93
C ARG A 83 -0.43 9.94 9.79
N VAL A 84 0.28 8.98 9.20
CA VAL A 84 0.99 7.90 9.91
C VAL A 84 2.45 7.98 9.53
N GLU A 85 3.31 8.33 10.48
CA GLU A 85 4.75 8.37 10.30
C GLU A 85 5.36 7.16 10.99
N VAL A 86 6.09 6.35 10.23
CA VAL A 86 6.82 5.17 10.71
C VAL A 86 8.30 5.46 10.58
N VAL A 87 8.96 5.65 11.72
CA VAL A 87 10.40 5.83 11.78
C VAL A 87 11.03 4.47 12.04
N VAL A 88 11.93 4.05 11.16
CA VAL A 88 12.56 2.73 11.23
C VAL A 88 14.06 2.87 11.14
N SER A 89 14.79 2.23 12.04
CA SER A 89 16.24 2.12 11.99
C SER A 89 16.67 0.66 12.08
N LYS A 90 17.79 0.33 11.45
CA LYS A 90 18.43 -0.97 11.64
C LYS A 90 19.06 -0.99 13.03
N GLN A 91 18.96 -2.11 13.73
CA GLN A 91 19.66 -2.26 15.00
C GLN A 91 21.18 -2.33 14.78
N ASP A 92 21.61 -2.92 13.66
CA ASP A 92 22.98 -2.86 13.16
C ASP A 92 23.00 -2.06 11.84
N SER A 93 23.63 -0.89 11.86
CA SER A 93 23.72 0.01 10.72
C SER A 93 24.47 -0.57 9.53
N TYR A 94 25.40 -1.50 9.75
CA TYR A 94 26.26 -2.08 8.71
C TYR A 94 25.69 -3.37 8.12
N ALA A 95 24.76 -4.02 8.82
CA ALA A 95 24.11 -5.23 8.34
C ALA A 95 23.27 -4.97 7.08
N GLU A 96 23.35 -5.90 6.13
CA GLU A 96 22.46 -5.94 4.96
C GLU A 96 21.02 -6.23 5.40
N LEU A 97 20.06 -5.71 4.62
CA LEU A 97 18.64 -5.96 4.84
C LEU A 97 18.27 -7.35 4.32
N GLN A 98 18.34 -8.33 5.22
CA GLN A 98 18.03 -9.71 4.94
C GLN A 98 16.92 -10.22 5.87
N LYS A 99 16.46 -11.44 5.61
CA LYS A 99 15.51 -12.11 6.49
C LYS A 99 16.13 -12.27 7.88
N GLY A 100 15.43 -11.84 8.92
CA GLY A 100 15.92 -11.90 10.31
C GLY A 100 16.71 -10.68 10.77
N THR A 101 17.06 -9.73 9.90
CA THR A 101 17.70 -8.47 10.31
C THR A 101 16.83 -7.76 11.35
N GLN A 102 17.42 -7.40 12.49
CA GLN A 102 16.72 -6.74 13.59
C GLN A 102 16.52 -5.26 13.28
N MET A 103 15.29 -4.80 13.46
CA MET A 103 14.85 -3.45 13.18
C MET A 103 14.25 -2.83 14.44
N LEU A 104 14.52 -1.55 14.65
CA LEU A 104 13.83 -0.71 15.61
C LEU A 104 12.81 0.13 14.85
N TYR A 105 11.60 0.28 15.40
CA TYR A 105 10.58 1.13 14.79
C TYR A 105 9.80 1.92 15.82
N GLU A 106 9.40 3.13 15.44
CA GLU A 106 8.51 4.03 16.15
C GLU A 106 7.36 4.43 15.22
N ILE A 107 6.15 4.57 15.76
CA ILE A 107 4.97 4.98 15.01
C ILE A 107 4.41 6.25 15.63
N ARG A 108 4.18 7.25 14.80
CA ARG A 108 3.53 8.51 15.14
C ARG A 108 2.28 8.66 14.29
N ILE A 109 1.11 8.68 14.91
CA ILE A 109 -0.18 8.79 14.23
C ILE A 109 -0.76 10.17 14.54
N ARG A 110 -1.23 10.85 13.51
CA ARG A 110 -2.09 12.03 13.59
C ARG A 110 -3.45 11.68 13.02
N LEU A 111 -4.48 11.95 13.80
CA LEU A 111 -5.87 11.80 13.41
C LEU A 111 -6.38 13.12 12.84
N GLN A 112 -7.38 13.01 11.95
CA GLN A 112 -8.20 14.15 11.57
C GLN A 112 -8.72 14.82 12.85
N GLY A 113 -8.64 16.16 12.94
CA GLY A 113 -9.03 16.91 14.14
C GLY A 113 -8.01 16.94 15.28
N GLY A 114 -6.75 16.63 14.98
CA GLY A 114 -5.62 17.00 15.84
C GLY A 114 -5.27 16.00 16.94
N GLY A 115 -5.99 14.88 17.07
CA GLY A 115 -5.62 13.79 17.97
C GLY A 115 -4.26 13.21 17.56
N ARG A 116 -3.38 12.96 18.52
CA ARG A 116 -2.02 12.46 18.26
C ARG A 116 -1.74 11.23 19.09
N MET A 117 -1.08 10.25 18.47
CA MET A 117 -0.59 9.07 19.16
C MET A 117 0.88 8.84 18.83
N SER A 118 1.66 8.45 19.84
CA SER A 118 3.04 8.01 19.65
C SER A 118 3.24 6.67 20.33
N SER A 119 3.91 5.75 19.64
CA SER A 119 4.35 4.50 20.24
C SER A 119 5.79 4.64 20.75
N PRO A 120 6.16 3.99 21.86
CA PRO A 120 7.58 3.81 22.18
C PRO A 120 8.28 3.01 21.07
N VAL A 121 9.60 3.12 21.02
CA VAL A 121 10.43 2.34 20.09
C VAL A 121 10.27 0.85 20.39
N ARG A 122 10.05 0.06 19.34
CA ARG A 122 9.85 -1.39 19.40
C ARG A 122 10.85 -2.13 18.52
N ARG A 123 11.12 -3.39 18.87
CA ARG A 123 11.95 -4.30 18.08
C ARG A 123 11.09 -5.20 17.20
N THR A 124 11.54 -5.45 15.98
CA THR A 124 10.96 -6.43 15.05
C THR A 124 12.06 -6.97 14.12
N THR A 125 11.72 -7.91 13.25
CA THR A 125 12.60 -8.34 12.15
C THR A 125 12.15 -7.71 10.84
N TRP A 126 13.08 -7.56 9.90
CA TRP A 126 12.82 -6.97 8.59
C TRP A 126 11.59 -7.59 7.91
N GLU A 127 11.49 -8.92 7.90
CA GLU A 127 10.36 -9.66 7.28
C GLU A 127 9.00 -9.38 7.96
N ARG A 128 9.01 -9.12 9.28
CA ARG A 128 7.82 -8.92 10.11
C ARG A 128 7.40 -7.47 10.21
N LEU A 129 8.28 -6.53 9.87
CA LEU A 129 8.08 -5.09 10.03
C LEU A 129 6.69 -4.62 9.56
N GLY A 130 6.30 -4.93 8.32
CA GLY A 130 4.99 -4.52 7.80
C GLY A 130 3.80 -5.07 8.61
N LYS A 131 3.89 -6.32 9.09
CA LYS A 131 2.84 -6.94 9.93
C LYS A 131 2.80 -6.32 11.33
N ASP A 132 3.96 -6.14 11.95
CA ASP A 132 4.05 -5.64 13.33
C ASP A 132 3.68 -4.15 13.41
N VAL A 133 4.04 -3.35 12.40
CA VAL A 133 3.58 -1.97 12.25
C VAL A 133 2.06 -1.93 12.05
N ALA A 134 1.51 -2.72 11.14
CA ALA A 134 0.07 -2.79 10.90
C ALA A 134 -0.71 -3.19 12.17
N ALA A 135 -0.22 -4.19 12.90
CA ALA A 135 -0.83 -4.64 14.15
C ALA A 135 -0.79 -3.55 15.23
N LYS A 136 0.32 -2.80 15.35
CA LYS A 136 0.43 -1.71 16.32
C LYS A 136 -0.49 -0.54 15.97
N VAL A 137 -0.59 -0.16 14.69
CA VAL A 137 -1.53 0.88 14.23
C VAL A 137 -2.98 0.48 14.55
N ASP A 138 -3.39 -0.76 14.26
CA ASP A 138 -4.74 -1.26 14.58
C ASP A 138 -5.00 -1.26 16.09
N LYS A 139 -4.01 -1.69 16.90
CA LYS A 139 -4.10 -1.66 18.37
C LYS A 139 -4.26 -0.23 18.90
N ASP A 140 -3.45 0.71 18.43
CA ASP A 140 -3.47 2.10 18.91
C ASP A 140 -4.76 2.81 18.55
N LEU A 141 -5.24 2.64 17.31
CA LEU A 141 -6.50 3.22 16.87
C LEU A 141 -7.70 2.63 17.61
N LYS A 142 -7.72 1.31 17.86
CA LYS A 142 -8.75 0.68 18.70
C LYS A 142 -8.69 1.18 20.14
N GLY A 143 -7.50 1.29 20.72
CA GLY A 143 -7.30 1.84 22.06
C GLY A 143 -7.80 3.28 22.18
N TYR A 144 -7.46 4.11 21.20
CA TYR A 144 -7.96 5.49 21.11
C TYR A 144 -9.49 5.51 21.01
N ALA A 145 -10.08 4.75 20.09
CA ALA A 145 -11.53 4.68 19.94
C ALA A 145 -12.21 4.27 21.25
N ALA A 146 -11.67 3.27 21.96
CA ALA A 146 -12.21 2.81 23.24
C ALA A 146 -12.21 3.92 24.31
N MET A 147 -11.11 4.68 24.43
CA MET A 147 -11.03 5.82 25.37
C MET A 147 -11.98 6.97 25.02
N HIS A 148 -12.41 7.07 23.77
CA HIS A 148 -13.27 8.14 23.27
C HIS A 148 -14.73 7.71 23.00
N GLY A 149 -15.19 6.61 23.60
CA GLY A 149 -16.59 6.16 23.55
C GLY A 149 -16.91 5.29 22.33
N GLY A 150 -15.94 4.50 21.86
CA GLY A 150 -16.08 3.55 20.75
C GLY A 150 -15.98 4.17 19.35
N ARG A 151 -15.76 5.48 19.24
CA ARG A 151 -15.59 6.19 17.96
C ARG A 151 -14.23 6.89 17.92
N LEU A 152 -13.58 6.87 16.77
CA LEU A 152 -12.41 7.70 16.50
C LEU A 152 -12.88 9.16 16.43
N LYS A 153 -12.85 9.87 17.56
CA LYS A 153 -13.24 11.28 17.61
C LYS A 153 -12.18 12.11 16.90
N THR A 154 -12.59 12.74 15.81
CA THR A 154 -11.76 13.61 14.97
C THR A 154 -11.89 15.08 15.37
N GLY A 155 -11.94 15.39 16.68
CA GLY A 155 -12.34 16.73 17.13
C GLY A 155 -11.78 17.20 18.47
N SER A 156 -10.82 16.49 19.08
CA SER A 156 -10.12 17.01 20.27
C SER A 156 -8.63 16.69 20.18
N GLY A 157 -7.79 17.73 20.23
CA GLY A 157 -6.33 17.66 20.05
C GLY A 157 -5.54 17.03 21.20
N ASN A 158 -5.99 15.89 21.73
CA ASN A 158 -5.31 15.20 22.83
C ASN A 158 -4.16 14.32 22.31
N LEU A 159 -3.01 14.37 22.99
CA LEU A 159 -1.88 13.48 22.76
C LEU A 159 -1.99 12.25 23.65
N ILE A 160 -1.89 11.06 23.06
CA ILE A 160 -1.91 9.78 23.78
C ILE A 160 -0.60 9.03 23.52
N ILE A 161 0.10 8.67 24.58
CA ILE A 161 1.29 7.80 24.50
C ILE A 161 0.84 6.39 24.90
N ASN A 162 0.79 5.46 23.94
CA ASN A 162 0.41 4.08 24.23
C ASN A 162 1.66 3.20 24.41
N SER A 163 2.02 2.97 25.68
CA SER A 163 3.24 2.26 26.10
C SER A 163 3.08 0.73 26.24
N MET A 164 1.88 0.17 26.05
CA MET A 164 1.62 -1.28 26.15
C MET A 164 1.81 -2.04 24.85
#